data_AF-A0A7Y6XJ84-F1
#
_entry.id   AF-A0A7Y6XJ84-F1
#
_cell.length_a   1.000
_cell.length_b   1.000
_cell.length_c   1.000
_cell.angle_alpha   90.00
_cell.angle_beta   90.00
_cell.angle_gamma   90.00
#
_symmetry.space_group_name_H-M   'P 1'
#
loop_
_entity.id
_entity.type
_entity.pdbx_description
1 polymer ?
#
loop_
_entity_poly.entity_id
_entity_poly.type
_entity_poly.pdbx_seq_one_letter_code
_entity_poly.pdbx_strand_id
1 'polypeptide(L)'
;MTMSEREALAEELRRVEVALQRAYATMDGIAESRTRMARAKAEYRTAEAAALHALGAEDALMLVEANDSACAHAPEQDALREWVARGARELPLRSGEHHA
;
A
#
# COMPACT_ATOMS: atom_id res chain seq x y z
N MET A 1 19.79 18.52 1.53
CA MET A 1 18.80 18.52 0.44
C MET A 1 18.33 19.94 0.18
N THR A 2 18.32 20.38 -1.07
CA THR A 2 17.83 21.69 -1.51
C THR A 2 16.34 21.65 -1.85
N MET A 3 15.70 22.80 -2.08
CA MET A 3 14.29 22.85 -2.54
C MET A 3 14.14 22.23 -3.93
N SER A 4 15.05 22.52 -4.86
CA SER A 4 15.02 21.99 -6.22
C SER A 4 15.21 20.47 -6.28
N GLU A 5 16.05 19.91 -5.39
CA GLU A 5 16.17 18.46 -5.25
C GLU A 5 14.85 17.83 -4.78
N ARG A 6 14.14 18.49 -3.85
CA ARG A 6 12.82 18.02 -3.37
C ARG A 6 11.78 18.03 -4.47
N GLU A 7 11.74 19.11 -5.26
CA GLU A 7 10.82 19.23 -6.40
C GLU A 7 11.10 18.18 -7.48
N ALA A 8 12.38 17.93 -7.79
CA ALA A 8 12.77 16.91 -8.77
C ALA A 8 12.31 15.51 -8.34
N LEU A 9 12.55 15.14 -7.07
CA LEU A 9 12.10 13.86 -6.52
C LEU A 9 10.58 13.74 -6.47
N ALA A 10 9.87 14.81 -6.08
CA ALA A 10 8.41 14.81 -6.08
C ALA A 10 7.83 14.63 -7.49
N GLU A 11 8.42 15.28 -8.50
CA GLU A 11 8.00 15.15 -9.89
C GLU A 11 8.33 13.77 -10.47
N GLU A 12 9.46 13.19 -10.12
CA GLU A 12 9.79 11.81 -10.48
C GLU A 12 8.78 10.82 -9.86
N LEU A 13 8.55 10.92 -8.55
CA LEU A 13 7.60 10.06 -7.84
C LEU A 13 6.18 10.19 -8.43
N ARG A 14 5.74 11.41 -8.72
CA ARG A 14 4.46 11.67 -9.39
C ARG A 14 4.36 10.99 -10.75
N ARG A 15 5.41 11.07 -11.57
CA ARG A 15 5.42 10.46 -12.91
C ARG A 15 5.30 8.95 -12.85
N VAL A 16 6.06 8.29 -11.97
CA VAL A 16 6.01 6.83 -11.83
C VAL A 16 4.71 6.35 -11.18
N GLU A 17 4.14 7.10 -10.23
CA GLU A 17 2.83 6.81 -9.64
C GLU A 17 1.72 6.83 -10.71
N VAL A 18 1.71 7.85 -11.57
CA VAL A 18 0.76 7.93 -12.68
C VAL A 18 0.94 6.75 -13.64
N ALA A 19 2.18 6.34 -13.93
CA ALA A 19 2.45 5.18 -14.77
C ALA A 19 1.94 3.87 -14.13
N LEU A 20 2.13 3.71 -12.82
CA LEU A 20 1.61 2.57 -12.06
C LEU A 20 0.09 2.52 -12.07
N GLN A 21 -0.57 3.65 -11.81
CA GLN A 21 -2.04 3.76 -11.86
C GLN A 21 -2.59 3.43 -13.25
N ARG A 22 -1.93 3.89 -14.32
CA ARG A 22 -2.29 3.54 -15.70
C ARG A 22 -2.10 2.04 -15.99
N ALA A 23 -1.06 1.43 -15.46
CA ALA A 23 -0.86 -0.01 -15.57
C ALA A 23 -1.99 -0.78 -14.87
N TYR A 24 -2.47 -0.30 -13.72
CA TYR A 24 -3.61 -0.91 -13.03
C TYR A 24 -4.90 -0.75 -13.83
N ALA A 25 -5.15 0.45 -14.35
CA ALA A 25 -6.34 0.74 -15.15
C ALA A 25 -6.41 -0.07 -16.46
N THR A 26 -5.26 -0.48 -17.00
CA THR A 26 -5.16 -1.25 -18.26
C THR A 26 -4.85 -2.73 -18.05
N MET A 27 -5.08 -3.23 -16.82
CA MET A 27 -4.85 -4.63 -16.49
C MET A 27 -5.95 -5.51 -17.08
N ASP A 28 -5.56 -6.43 -17.96
CA ASP A 28 -6.45 -7.37 -18.66
C ASP A 28 -6.13 -8.84 -18.34
N GLY A 29 -5.17 -9.09 -17.44
CA GLY A 29 -4.75 -10.42 -17.01
C GLY A 29 -3.78 -11.14 -17.95
N ILE A 30 -3.52 -10.62 -19.14
CA ILE A 30 -2.59 -11.28 -20.09
C ILE A 30 -1.14 -11.17 -19.60
N ALA A 31 -0.28 -12.05 -20.11
CA ALA A 31 1.13 -12.09 -19.71
C ALA A 31 1.83 -10.73 -19.90
N GLU A 32 1.60 -10.06 -21.03
CA GLU A 32 2.18 -8.75 -21.31
C GLU A 32 1.71 -7.66 -20.33
N SER A 33 0.42 -7.63 -20.00
CA SER A 33 -0.11 -6.67 -19.02
C SER A 33 0.45 -6.92 -17.62
N ARG A 34 0.62 -8.19 -17.22
CA ARG A 34 1.31 -8.55 -15.97
C ARG A 34 2.77 -8.10 -15.98
N THR A 35 3.48 -8.23 -17.09
CA THR A 35 4.85 -7.74 -17.25
C THR A 35 4.93 -6.22 -17.14
N ARG A 36 4.03 -5.49 -17.82
CA ARG A 36 3.93 -4.01 -17.71
C ARG A 36 3.68 -3.58 -16.27
N MET A 37 2.77 -4.26 -15.57
CA MET A 37 2.49 -4.01 -14.16
C MET A 37 3.71 -4.26 -13.28
N ALA A 38 4.37 -5.41 -13.43
CA ALA A 38 5.55 -5.76 -12.63
C ALA A 38 6.66 -4.72 -12.80
N ARG A 39 6.87 -4.25 -14.04
CA ARG A 39 7.81 -3.17 -14.34
C ARG A 39 7.42 -1.86 -13.68
N ALA A 40 6.17 -1.41 -13.83
CA ALA A 40 5.70 -0.17 -13.20
C ALA A 40 5.84 -0.20 -11.67
N LYS A 41 5.57 -1.35 -11.04
CA LYS A 41 5.80 -1.54 -9.59
C LYS A 41 7.28 -1.46 -9.20
N ALA A 42 8.19 -1.95 -10.04
CA ALA A 42 9.62 -1.88 -9.76
C ALA A 42 10.15 -0.44 -9.90
N GLU A 43 9.69 0.28 -10.92
CA GLU A 43 10.04 1.69 -11.14
C GLU A 43 9.51 2.57 -10.00
N TYR A 44 8.25 2.36 -9.58
CA TYR A 44 7.67 3.06 -8.43
C TYR A 44 8.48 2.82 -7.15
N ARG A 45 8.75 1.57 -6.79
CA ARG A 45 9.49 1.24 -5.56
C ARG A 45 10.90 1.81 -5.55
N THR A 46 11.55 1.89 -6.71
CA THR A 46 12.88 2.52 -6.83
C THR A 46 12.80 4.02 -6.53
N ALA A 47 11.83 4.72 -7.12
CA ALA A 47 11.65 6.16 -6.90
C ALA A 47 11.22 6.48 -5.46
N GLU A 48 10.34 5.66 -4.88
CA GLU A 48 9.92 5.78 -3.49
C GLU A 48 11.09 5.60 -2.53
N ALA A 49 11.92 4.56 -2.72
CA ALA A 49 13.13 4.35 -1.92
C ALA A 49 14.11 5.54 -2.03
N ALA A 50 14.31 6.07 -3.23
CA ALA A 50 15.16 7.24 -3.44
C ALA A 50 14.59 8.49 -2.73
N ALA A 51 13.28 8.70 -2.77
CA ALA A 51 12.62 9.81 -2.09
C ALA A 51 12.72 9.68 -0.56
N LEU A 52 12.45 8.50 -0.01
CA LEU A 52 12.59 8.22 1.43
C LEU A 52 14.01 8.45 1.90
N HIS A 53 14.99 7.96 1.14
CA HIS A 53 16.40 8.14 1.44
C HIS A 53 16.84 9.61 1.45
N ALA A 54 16.41 10.38 0.46
CA ALA A 54 16.72 11.80 0.40
C ALA A 54 16.06 12.60 1.53
N LEU A 55 14.91 12.13 2.03
CA LEU A 55 14.16 12.74 3.14
C LEU A 55 14.61 12.24 4.53
N GLY A 56 15.40 11.16 4.62
CA GLY A 56 15.75 10.49 5.88
C GLY A 56 14.53 9.91 6.58
N ALA A 57 13.55 9.42 5.82
CA ALA A 57 12.22 9.01 6.29
C ALA A 57 12.04 7.49 6.34
N GLU A 58 13.08 6.70 6.10
CA GLU A 58 13.01 5.23 6.09
C GLU A 58 12.55 4.66 7.43
N ASP A 59 13.11 5.16 8.54
CA ASP A 59 12.75 4.70 9.89
C ASP A 59 11.31 5.08 10.25
N ALA A 60 10.86 6.26 9.81
CA ALA A 60 9.49 6.71 10.01
C ALA A 60 8.50 5.82 9.24
N LEU A 61 8.84 5.44 8.00
CA LEU A 61 8.03 4.50 7.22
C LEU A 61 7.98 3.13 7.91
N MET A 62 9.11 2.61 8.38
CA MET A 62 9.19 1.32 9.07
C MET A 62 8.27 1.27 10.30
N LEU A 63 8.20 2.35 11.07
CA LEU A 63 7.30 2.47 12.22
C LEU A 63 5.82 2.45 11.80
N VAL A 64 5.47 3.12 10.70
CA VAL A 64 4.10 3.13 10.17
C VAL A 64 3.72 1.74 9.66
N GLU A 65 4.58 1.08 8.89
CA GLU A 65 4.33 -0.25 8.34
C GLU A 65 4.18 -1.31 9.45
N ALA A 66 4.99 -1.23 10.51
CA ALA A 66 4.87 -2.11 11.67
C ALA A 66 3.52 -1.93 12.39
N ASN A 67 3.04 -0.68 12.50
CA ASN A 67 1.76 -0.38 13.13
C ASN A 67 0.56 -0.78 12.25
N ASP A 68 0.63 -0.57 10.94
CA ASP A 68 -0.38 -1.02 9.99
C ASP A 68 -0.51 -2.54 9.99
N SER A 69 0.60 -3.27 10.12
CA SER A 69 0.57 -4.72 10.28
C SER A 69 -0.15 -5.15 11.56
N ALA A 70 0.09 -4.47 12.69
CA ALA A 70 -0.62 -4.74 13.94
C ALA A 70 -2.13 -4.46 13.82
N CYS A 71 -2.52 -3.37 13.13
CA CYS A 71 -3.92 -3.06 12.84
C CYS A 71 -4.58 -4.06 11.88
N ALA A 72 -3.83 -4.60 10.91
CA ALA A 72 -4.31 -5.62 9.97
C ALA A 72 -4.58 -6.98 10.63
N HIS A 73 -3.97 -7.24 11.80
CA HIS A 73 -4.12 -8.44 12.62
C HIS A 73 -4.93 -8.20 13.90
N ALA A 74 -5.74 -7.14 13.94
CA ALA A 74 -6.69 -6.98 15.02
C ALA A 74 -7.66 -8.19 15.04
N PRO A 75 -8.05 -8.72 16.21
CA PRO A 75 -8.94 -9.87 16.32
C PRO A 75 -10.25 -9.70 15.53
N GLU A 76 -10.74 -8.47 15.43
CA GLU A 76 -11.92 -8.09 14.64
C GLU A 76 -11.70 -8.25 13.12
N GLN A 77 -10.49 -7.94 12.62
CA GLN A 77 -10.11 -8.08 11.20
C GLN A 77 -9.88 -9.55 10.82
N ASP A 78 -9.25 -10.33 11.69
CA ASP A 78 -9.05 -11.76 11.46
C ASP A 78 -10.40 -12.51 11.45
N ALA A 79 -11.30 -12.19 12.40
CA ALA A 79 -12.66 -12.73 12.41
C ALA A 79 -13.44 -12.37 11.13
N LEU A 80 -13.27 -11.16 10.60
CA LEU A 80 -13.87 -10.74 9.34
C LEU A 80 -13.27 -11.48 8.14
N ARG A 81 -11.94 -11.67 8.09
CA ARG A 81 -11.28 -12.45 7.02
C ARG A 81 -11.73 -13.90 7.02
N GLU A 82 -11.81 -14.55 8.19
CA GLU A 82 -12.33 -15.91 8.32
C GLU A 82 -13.82 -16.00 7.93
N TRP A 83 -14.60 -14.98 8.26
CA TRP A 83 -16.00 -14.90 7.84
C TRP A 83 -16.14 -14.79 6.32
N VAL A 84 -15.36 -13.91 5.67
CA VAL A 84 -15.31 -13.77 4.21
C VAL A 84 -14.87 -15.08 3.56
N ALA A 85 -13.83 -15.72 4.11
CA ALA A 85 -13.33 -17.00 3.61
C ALA A 85 -14.36 -18.14 3.72
N ARG A 86 -15.25 -18.09 4.73
CA ARG A 86 -16.35 -19.05 4.92
C ARG A 86 -17.59 -18.74 4.07
N GLY A 87 -17.65 -17.60 3.39
CA GLY A 87 -18.80 -17.19 2.57
C GLY A 87 -20.09 -16.97 3.36
N ALA A 88 -19.98 -16.71 4.67
CA ALA A 88 -21.13 -16.47 5.53
C ALA A 88 -21.76 -15.10 5.19
N ARG A 89 -23.08 -14.96 5.41
CA ARG A 89 -23.86 -13.75 5.04
C ARG A 89 -24.15 -12.79 6.21
N GLU A 90 -23.91 -13.22 7.45
CA GLU A 90 -24.23 -12.43 8.66
C GLU A 90 -22.96 -11.99 9.40
N LEU A 91 -22.71 -10.68 9.47
CA LEU A 91 -21.51 -10.10 10.11
C LEU A 91 -21.35 -10.58 11.57
N PRO A 92 -20.10 -10.84 12.04
CA PRO A 92 -19.87 -11.20 13.44
C PRO A 92 -20.34 -10.05 14.34
N LEU A 93 -21.25 -10.35 15.28
CA LEU A 93 -21.71 -9.40 16.29
C LEU A 93 -20.52 -8.94 17.14
N ARG A 94 -20.33 -7.61 17.19
CA ARG A 94 -19.32 -6.96 18.02
C ARG A 94 -19.53 -7.37 19.48
N SER A 95 -18.69 -8.25 19.99
CA SER A 95 -18.73 -8.67 21.39
C SER A 95 -18.00 -7.63 22.22
N GLY A 96 -18.68 -6.54 22.56
CA GLY A 96 -18.01 -5.44 23.24
C GLY A 96 -18.89 -4.26 23.64
N GLU A 97 -20.11 -4.48 24.13
CA GLU A 97 -20.82 -3.46 24.92
C GLU A 97 -21.45 -4.12 26.15
N HIS A 98 -20.66 -4.20 27.22
CA HIS A 98 -21.20 -4.27 28.59
C HIS A 98 -20.82 -2.95 29.25
N HIS A 99 -21.76 -2.00 29.21
CA HIS A 99 -21.74 -0.85 30.10
C HIS A 99 -22.81 -1.03 31.17
N ALA A 100 -22.32 -1.23 32.40
CA ALA A 100 -22.93 -1.08 33.73
C ALA A 100 -24.29 -1.74 34.00
#